data_AF-A0A7K0A8W7-F1
#
_entry.id   AF-A0A7K0A8W7-F1
#
_cell.length_a   1.000
_cell.length_b   1.000
_cell.length_c   1.000
_cell.angle_alpha   90.00
_cell.angle_beta   90.00
_cell.angle_gamma   90.00
#
_symmetry.space_group_name_H-M   'P 1'
#
loop_
_entity.id
_entity.type
_entity.pdbx_description
1 polymer ?
#
loop_
_entity_poly.entity_id
_entity_poly.type
_entity_poly.pdbx_seq_one_letter_code
_entity_poly.pdbx_strand_id
1 'polypeptide(L)' 'MKRESLDLERGEVRIVGTLEEVPGGIHYVEETKTSASRRTIVVPRFLVEELRDHLEDAPESEFVFCTRDGSPIRRSNFRQ' A
#
# COMPACT_ATOMS: atom_id res chain seq x y z
N MET A 1 -1.55 -0.92 1.62
CA MET A 1 -1.71 -0.14 0.38
C MET A 1 -1.86 -1.12 -0.77
N LYS A 2 -2.93 -0.99 -1.57
CA LYS A 2 -3.15 -1.87 -2.72
C LYS A 2 -2.35 -1.42 -3.94
N ARG A 3 -2.05 -2.32 -4.86
CA ARG A 3 -1.33 -2.01 -6.11
C ARG A 3 -2.14 -1.09 -7.04
N GLU A 4 -3.46 -1.25 -7.09
CA GLU A 4 -4.38 -0.41 -7.88
C GLU A 4 -4.39 1.09 -7.47
N SER A 5 -3.83 1.38 -6.30
CA SER A 5 -3.72 2.73 -5.77
C SER A 5 -2.46 3.46 -6.25
N LEU A 6 -1.55 2.77 -6.93
CA LEU A 6 -0.25 3.26 -7.37
C LEU A 6 -0.30 3.58 -8.87
N ASP A 7 -0.04 4.83 -9.25
CA ASP A 7 0.12 5.25 -10.64
C ASP A 7 1.57 5.69 -10.85
N LEU A 8 2.44 4.71 -11.15
CA LEU A 8 3.87 4.97 -11.35
C LEU A 8 4.16 5.72 -12.66
N GLU A 9 3.25 5.69 -13.63
CA GLU A 9 3.40 6.46 -14.87
C GLU A 9 3.21 7.96 -14.62
N ARG A 10 2.25 8.31 -13.76
CA ARG A 10 1.98 9.69 -13.35
C ARG A 10 2.79 10.13 -12.12
N GLY A 11 3.46 9.21 -11.44
CA GLY A 11 4.15 9.48 -10.18
C GLY A 11 3.19 9.87 -9.08
N GLU A 12 2.05 9.18 -8.99
CA GLU A 12 0.96 9.48 -8.07
C GLU A 12 0.59 8.27 -7.21
N VAL A 13 0.23 8.52 -5.96
CA VAL A 13 -0.35 7.49 -5.07
C VAL A 13 -1.69 7.97 -4.55
N ARG A 14 -2.73 7.18 -4.81
CA ARG A 14 -4.08 7.42 -4.33
C ARG A 14 -4.29 6.69 -3.01
N ILE A 15 -4.43 7.44 -1.92
CA ILE A 15 -4.73 6.84 -0.62
C ILE A 15 -6.24 6.58 -0.56
N VAL A 16 -6.68 5.34 -0.77
CA VAL A 16 -8.11 4.96 -0.78
C VAL A 16 -8.56 4.15 0.42
N GLY A 17 -7.64 3.69 1.28
CA GLY A 17 -7.94 2.86 2.43
C GLY A 17 -6.71 2.60 3.30
N THR A 18 -6.93 2.02 4.47
CA THR A 18 -5.87 1.68 5.43
C THR A 18 -6.01 0.22 5.88
N LEU A 19 -4.87 -0.39 6.25
CA LEU A 19 -4.89 -1.67 6.95
C LEU A 19 -5.08 -1.40 8.44
N GLU A 20 -6.10 -1.99 9.03
CA GLU A 20 -6.32 -1.97 10.48
C GLU A 20 -6.05 -3.35 11.08
N GLU A 21 -5.33 -3.37 12.20
CA GLU A 21 -5.06 -4.59 12.95
C GLU A 21 -6.10 -4.68 14.07
N VAL A 22 -7.00 -5.65 13.98
CA VAL A 22 -8.05 -5.91 14.97
C VAL A 22 -7.84 -7.28 15.60
N PRO A 23 -8.39 -7.55 16.80
CA PRO A 23 -8.32 -8.88 17.39
C PRO A 23 -8.94 -9.92 16.42
N GLY A 24 -8.10 -10.80 15.87
CA GLY A 24 -8.51 -11.82 14.89
C GLY A 24 -7.87 -11.70 13.51
N GLY A 25 -7.20 -10.59 13.16
CA GLY A 25 -6.48 -10.49 11.88
C GLY A 25 -6.22 -9.08 11.38
N ILE A 26 -5.65 -9.00 10.18
CA ILE A 26 -5.52 -7.74 9.43
C ILE A 26 -6.77 -7.57 8.59
N HIS A 27 -7.46 -6.45 8.76
CA HIS A 27 -8.58 -6.08 7.92
C HIS A 27 -8.19 -4.89 7.05
N TYR A 28 -8.42 -5.03 5.75
CA TYR A 28 -8.36 -3.88 4.86
C TYR A 28 -9.65 -3.09 5.03
N VAL A 29 -9.52 -1.88 5.56
CA VAL A 29 -10.64 -0.96 5.71
C VAL A 29 -10.56 0.02 4.54
N GLU A 30 -11.41 -0.23 3.55
CA GLU A 30 -11.60 0.64 2.37
C GLU A 30 -12.32 1.95 2.75
N GLU A 31 -12.93 1.99 3.93
CA GLU A 31 -13.72 3.10 4.44
C GLU A 31 -12.92 3.97 5.42
N THR A 32 -12.15 4.91 4.88
CA THR A 32 -11.99 6.17 5.61
C THR A 32 -13.33 6.89 5.56
N LYS A 33 -13.97 7.10 6.72
CA LYS A 33 -15.35 7.59 6.93
C LYS A 33 -15.81 8.82 6.12
N THR A 34 -14.95 9.48 5.36
CA THR A 34 -15.30 10.60 4.48
C THR A 34 -14.46 10.62 3.20
N SER A 35 -15.07 11.06 2.09
CA SER A 35 -14.44 11.31 0.78
C SER A 35 -13.20 12.21 0.86
N ALA A 36 -13.10 13.06 1.89
CA ALA A 36 -11.95 13.95 2.15
C ALA A 36 -10.65 13.23 2.54
N SER A 37 -10.71 11.95 2.94
CA SER A 37 -9.51 11.15 3.24
C SER A 37 -8.92 10.50 2.01
N ARG A 38 -9.63 10.53 0.87
CA ARG A 38 -9.10 10.12 -0.43
C ARG A 38 -8.27 11.26 -1.00
N ARG A 39 -6.96 11.14 -0.90
CA ARG A 39 -6.02 12.12 -1.46
C ARG A 39 -5.05 11.45 -2.40
N THR A 40 -4.73 12.14 -3.49
CA THR A 40 -3.62 11.81 -4.35
C THR A 40 -2.40 12.58 -3.85
N ILE A 41 -1.29 11.89 -3.63
CA ILE A 41 -0.01 12.50 -3.33
C ILE A 41 0.90 12.34 -4.54
N VAL A 42 1.68 13.38 -4.84
CA VAL A 42 2.75 13.31 -5.83
C VAL A 42 3.94 12.60 -5.18
N VAL A 43 4.44 11.59 -5.87
CA VAL A 43 5.58 10.78 -5.47
C VAL A 43 6.82 11.31 -6.18
N PRO A 44 7.88 11.67 -5.44
CA PRO A 44 9.15 12.06 -6.04
C PRO A 44 9.70 10.96 -6.96
N ARG A 45 10.37 11.34 -8.05
CA ARG A 45 10.85 10.38 -9.06
C ARG A 45 11.74 9.26 -8.48
N PHE A 46 12.62 9.57 -7.53
CA PHE A 46 13.46 8.54 -6.90
C PHE A 46 12.61 7.46 -6.23
N LEU A 47 11.50 7.85 -5.60
CA LEU A 47 10.61 6.91 -4.93
C LEU A 47 9.76 6.09 -5.93
N VAL A 48 9.49 6.63 -7.12
CA VAL A 48 8.86 5.87 -8.22
C VAL A 48 9.75 4.72 -8.68
N GLU A 49 11.05 4.97 -8.85
CA GLU A 49 11.99 3.92 -9.25
C GLU A 49 12.13 2.86 -8.14
N GLU A 50 12.30 3.26 -6.88
CA GLU A 50 12.34 2.33 -5.75
C GLU A 50 11.06 1.48 -5.62
N LEU A 51 9.90 2.07 -5.89
CA LEU A 51 8.62 1.35 -5.89
C LEU A 51 8.50 0.39 -7.08
N ARG A 52 9.09 0.72 -8.23
CA ARG A 52 9.14 -0.16 -9.40
C ARG A 52 10.02 -1.38 -9.10
N ASP A 53 11.23 -1.15 -8.61
CA ASP A 53 12.18 -2.21 -8.26
C ASP A 53 11.57 -3.15 -7.20
N HIS A 54 10.94 -2.59 -6.16
CA HIS A 54 10.26 -3.38 -5.14
C HIS A 54 9.12 -4.25 -5.71
N LEU A 55 8.36 -3.76 -6.69
CA LEU A 55 7.27 -4.52 -7.30
C LEU A 55 7.73 -5.63 -8.24
N GLU A 56 8.90 -5.48 -8.86
CA GLU A 56 9.52 -6.53 -9.69
C GLU A 56 9.98 -7.73 -8.83
N ASP A 57 10.52 -7.46 -7.63
CA ASP A 57 10.99 -8.49 -6.71
C ASP A 57 9.89 -9.08 -5.81
N ALA A 58 8.77 -8.37 -5.64
CA ALA A 58 7.69 -8.78 -4.75
C ALA A 58 6.82 -9.91 -5.35
N PRO A 59 6.32 -10.85 -4.52
CA PRO A 59 5.40 -11.89 -4.98
C PRO A 59 4.09 -11.27 -5.50
N GLU A 60 3.36 -12.01 -6.34
CA GLU A 60 2.04 -11.59 -6.83
C GLU A 60 1.07 -11.41 -5.66
N SER A 61 0.61 -10.17 -5.45
CA SER A 61 -0.25 -9.79 -4.32
C SER A 61 -1.10 -8.57 -4.69
N GLU A 62 -2.27 -8.46 -4.07
CA GLU A 62 -3.10 -7.26 -4.14
C GLU A 62 -2.41 -6.05 -3.46
N PHE A 63 -1.48 -6.31 -2.55
CA PHE A 63 -0.79 -5.28 -1.77
C PHE A 63 0.59 -4.94 -2.37
N VAL A 64 0.96 -3.66 -2.29
CA VAL A 64 2.32 -3.20 -2.63
C VAL A 64 3.33 -3.74 -1.61
N PHE A 65 2.95 -3.69 -0.32
CA PHE A 65 3.77 -4.19 0.78
C PHE A 65 3.15 -5.47 1.33
N CYS A 66 3.74 -6.61 0.98
CA CYS A 66 3.31 -7.92 1.43
C CYS A 66 4.49 -8.73 1.99
N THR A 67 4.18 -9.72 2.81
CA THR A 67 5.10 -10.76 3.25
C THR A 67 5.33 -11.76 2.11
N ARG A 68 6.27 -12.70 2.27
CA ARG A 68 6.63 -13.69 1.22
C ARG A 68 5.46 -14.57 0.77
N ASP A 69 4.46 -14.74 1.61
CA ASP A 69 3.21 -15.46 1.36
C ASP A 69 2.12 -14.58 0.72
N GLY A 70 2.41 -13.31 0.38
CA GLY A 70 1.49 -12.39 -0.26
C GLY A 70 0.53 -11.68 0.69
N SER A 71 0.54 -12.03 1.99
CA SER A 71 -0.25 -11.37 3.02
C SER A 71 0.22 -9.93 3.28
N PRO A 72 -0.66 -8.98 3.65
CA PRO A 72 -0.23 -7.62 3.95
C PRO A 72 0.73 -7.55 5.15
N ILE A 73 1.75 -6.68 5.08
CA ILE A 73 2.68 -6.48 6.21
C ILE A 73 1.92 -5.91 7.41
N ARG A 74 2.07 -6.55 8.58
CA ARG A 74 1.54 -6.06 9.86
C ARG A 74 2.31 -4.81 10.31
N ARG A 75 1.62 -3.83 10.91
CA ARG A 75 2.30 -2.66 11.51
C ARG A 75 3.33 -3.06 12.58
N SER A 76 3.04 -4.14 13.31
CA SER A 76 3.95 -4.74 14.29
C SER A 76 5.24 -5.28 13.68
N ASN A 77 5.21 -5.78 12.44
CA ASN A 77 6.39 -6.29 11.72
C ASN A 77 7.22 -5.21 11.03
N PHE A 78 6.71 -3.98 10.90
CA PHE A 78 7.40 -2.88 10.21
C PHE A 78 8.26 -2.01 11.14
N ARG A 79 8.09 -2.13 12.47
CA ARG A 79 8.76 -1.29 13.47
C ARG A 79 9.98 -1.93 14.14
N GLN A 80 10.35 -3.15 13.78
CA GLN A 80 11.58 -3.80 14.24
C GLN A 80 12.68 -3.71 13.19
#